data_AF-K7Z7A5-F1
#
_entry.id   AF-K7Z7A5-F1
#
_cell.length_a   1.000
_cell.length_b   1.000
_cell.length_c   1.000
_cell.angle_alpha   90.00
_cell.angle_beta   90.00
_cell.angle_gamma   90.00
#
_symmetry.space_group_name_H-M   'P 1'
#
loop_
_entity.id
_entity.type
_entity.pdbx_description
1 polymer ?
#
loop_
_entity_poly.entity_id
_entity_poly.type
_entity_poly.pdbx_seq_one_letter_code
_entity_poly.pdbx_strand_id
1 'polypeptide(L)'
;MKAIFAVLMLVSGSAFAAPSEVVSSRISDEYYVDFISWCDSNNVMGQDSQGQTYVKYNCSEYAQTCRQTVTHRHNRTLYFAACSDK
;
A
#
# COMPACT_ATOMS: atom_id res chain seq x y z
N MET A 1 15.95 -36.81 -40.21
CA MET A 1 16.05 -37.25 -38.80
C MET A 1 16.99 -36.31 -38.05
N LYS A 2 16.62 -36.00 -36.80
CA LYS A 2 17.39 -35.30 -35.73
C LYS A 2 17.27 -33.77 -35.70
N ALA A 3 16.20 -33.35 -35.02
CA ALA A 3 16.12 -32.11 -34.26
C ALA A 3 17.17 -32.09 -33.14
N ILE A 4 17.71 -30.89 -32.81
CA ILE A 4 18.14 -30.57 -31.45
C ILE A 4 17.76 -29.12 -31.17
N PHE A 5 16.72 -28.97 -30.35
CA PHE A 5 16.38 -27.75 -29.64
C PHE A 5 17.35 -27.59 -28.46
N ALA A 6 18.04 -26.46 -28.37
CA ALA A 6 18.75 -26.07 -27.16
C ALA A 6 17.88 -25.08 -26.39
N VAL A 7 17.23 -25.61 -25.36
CA VAL A 7 16.35 -24.94 -24.41
C VAL A 7 17.16 -24.00 -23.52
N LEU A 8 16.89 -22.70 -23.59
CA LEU A 8 17.36 -21.75 -22.57
C LEU A 8 16.56 -21.97 -21.29
N MET A 9 17.20 -22.54 -20.27
CA MET A 9 16.68 -22.53 -18.90
C MET A 9 16.95 -21.16 -18.26
N LEU A 10 15.97 -20.26 -18.32
CA LEU A 10 15.91 -19.10 -17.42
C LEU A 10 15.27 -19.55 -16.10
N VAL A 11 16.11 -19.95 -15.15
CA VAL A 11 15.70 -20.13 -13.75
C VAL A 11 15.70 -18.75 -13.10
N SER A 12 14.66 -17.95 -13.33
CA SER A 12 14.37 -16.79 -12.50
C SER A 12 13.59 -17.28 -11.29
N GLY A 13 14.31 -17.36 -10.18
CA GLY A 13 13.83 -17.87 -8.89
C GLY A 13 12.60 -17.12 -8.37
N SER A 14 11.65 -17.92 -7.89
CA SER A 14 10.68 -17.68 -6.83
C SER A 14 9.91 -16.35 -6.85
N ALA A 15 8.72 -16.46 -7.42
CA ALA A 15 7.57 -15.63 -7.15
C ALA A 15 7.39 -15.37 -5.64
N PHE A 16 7.27 -14.09 -5.28
CA PHE A 16 6.66 -13.69 -4.03
C PHE A 16 5.17 -14.03 -4.10
N ALA A 17 4.74 -14.98 -3.26
CA ALA A 17 3.35 -15.28 -3.02
C ALA A 17 2.81 -14.44 -1.85
N ALA A 18 1.58 -13.92 -2.06
CA ALA A 18 0.57 -13.49 -1.08
C ALA A 18 0.73 -12.08 -0.44
N PRO A 19 -0.38 -11.36 -0.13
CA PRO A 19 -1.69 -11.91 0.23
C PRO A 19 -2.90 -11.46 -0.59
N SER A 20 -3.91 -12.31 -0.49
CA SER A 20 -5.33 -12.11 -0.74
C SER A 20 -5.82 -10.73 -0.31
N GLU A 21 -6.07 -9.85 -1.27
CA GLU A 21 -6.96 -8.72 -1.06
C GLU A 21 -8.36 -9.12 -1.54
N VAL A 22 -9.30 -8.89 -0.63
CA VAL A 22 -10.70 -9.25 -0.69
C VAL A 22 -11.28 -8.81 -2.04
N VAL A 23 -11.58 -9.78 -2.92
CA VAL A 23 -12.37 -9.57 -4.13
C VAL A 23 -13.79 -9.22 -3.69
N SER A 24 -14.02 -7.94 -3.44
CA SER A 24 -15.37 -7.40 -3.24
C SER A 24 -16.06 -7.34 -4.60
N SER A 25 -17.20 -8.02 -4.72
CA SER A 25 -17.93 -8.21 -5.96
C SER A 25 -18.61 -6.93 -6.44
N ARG A 26 -18.11 -6.39 -7.56
CA ARG A 26 -18.75 -5.56 -8.60
C ARG A 26 -20.15 -4.98 -8.33
N ILE A 27 -20.20 -3.64 -8.31
CA ILE A 27 -21.29 -2.82 -8.86
C ILE A 27 -20.61 -1.72 -9.70
N SER A 28 -21.08 -1.49 -10.93
CA SER A 28 -20.44 -0.75 -12.04
C SER A 28 -20.16 0.76 -11.84
N ASP A 29 -20.03 1.25 -10.61
CA ASP A 29 -19.57 2.60 -10.25
C ASP A 29 -18.56 2.47 -9.09
N GLU A 30 -17.47 1.75 -9.32
CA GLU A 30 -16.55 1.33 -8.26
C GLU A 30 -15.69 2.51 -7.77
N TYR A 31 -16.19 3.26 -6.79
CA TYR A 31 -15.37 4.18 -6.00
C TYR A 31 -14.53 3.39 -5.01
N TYR A 32 -13.22 3.37 -5.24
CA TYR A 32 -12.27 2.72 -4.34
C TYR A 32 -11.80 3.72 -3.28
N VAL A 33 -11.81 3.32 -2.01
CA VAL A 33 -11.27 4.12 -0.91
C VAL A 33 -10.15 3.34 -0.26
N ASP A 34 -8.92 3.84 -0.37
CA ASP A 34 -7.73 3.21 0.21
C ASP A 34 -7.20 4.08 1.37
N PHE A 35 -7.07 3.46 2.55
CA PHE A 35 -6.46 4.08 3.74
C PHE A 35 -5.01 3.61 3.88
N ILE A 36 -4.05 4.43 3.43
CA ILE A 36 -2.62 4.10 3.44
C ILE A 36 -1.99 4.44 4.81
N SER A 37 -2.42 5.54 5.40
CA SER A 37 -2.04 5.98 6.74
C SER A 37 -3.02 7.04 7.27
N TRP A 38 -3.09 7.19 8.58
CA TRP A 38 -3.90 8.21 9.25
C TRP A 38 -3.11 8.89 10.38
N CYS A 39 -3.60 10.03 10.84
CA CYS A 39 -3.04 10.68 12.03
C CYS A 39 -3.78 10.19 13.28
N ASP A 40 -3.02 9.73 14.28
CA ASP A 40 -3.50 9.58 15.65
C ASP A 40 -2.67 10.47 16.55
N SER A 41 -3.28 11.52 17.10
CA SER A 41 -2.57 12.60 17.78
C SER A 41 -1.47 13.18 16.87
N ASN A 42 -0.20 13.15 17.30
CA ASN A 42 0.93 13.60 16.47
C ASN A 42 1.72 12.44 15.81
N ASN A 43 1.11 11.26 15.72
CA ASN A 43 1.71 10.07 15.12
C ASN A 43 1.08 9.77 13.76
N VAL A 44 1.91 9.39 12.80
CA VAL A 44 1.47 8.76 11.55
C VAL A 44 1.32 7.27 11.82
N MET A 45 0.10 6.77 11.66
CA MET A 45 -0.25 5.38 11.88
C MET A 45 -0.30 4.62 10.56
N GLY A 46 -0.05 3.32 10.63
CA GLY A 46 -0.16 2.38 9.51
C GLY A 46 -0.83 1.08 9.95
N GLN A 47 -1.14 0.27 8.95
CA GLN A 47 -1.64 -1.09 9.12
C GLN A 47 -0.79 -2.05 8.30
N ASP A 48 -0.41 -3.18 8.87
CA ASP A 48 0.34 -4.22 8.14
C ASP A 48 -0.59 -5.15 7.35
N SER A 49 -0.03 -6.13 6.65
CA SER A 49 -0.80 -7.09 5.84
C SER A 49 -1.69 -8.04 6.67
N GLN A 50 -1.51 -8.08 7.99
CA GLN A 50 -2.33 -8.86 8.92
C GLN A 50 -3.44 -8.02 9.56
N GLY A 51 -3.50 -6.72 9.26
CA GLY A 51 -4.46 -5.80 9.86
C GLY A 51 -4.00 -5.19 11.18
N GLN A 52 -2.76 -5.46 11.65
CA GLN A 52 -2.26 -4.89 12.89
C GLN A 52 -1.84 -3.44 12.70
N THR A 53 -2.28 -2.57 13.62
CA THR A 53 -1.96 -1.15 13.61
C THR A 53 -0.60 -0.89 14.24
N TYR A 54 0.19 -0.02 13.64
CA TYR A 54 1.50 0.36 14.17
C TYR A 54 1.80 1.85 13.92
N VAL A 55 2.73 2.41 14.71
CA VAL A 55 3.22 3.77 14.52
C VAL A 55 4.28 3.75 13.41
N LYS A 56 4.02 4.42 12.28
CA LYS A 56 5.00 4.61 11.21
C LYS A 56 6.00 5.70 11.57
N TYR A 57 5.51 6.83 12.10
CA TYR A 57 6.34 7.98 12.48
C TYR A 57 5.73 8.71 13.69
N ASN A 58 6.57 9.17 14.61
CA ASN A 58 6.21 10.13 15.66
C ASN A 58 6.68 11.53 15.22
N CYS A 59 5.76 12.39 14.78
CA CYS A 59 6.14 13.69 14.22
C CYS A 59 6.76 14.65 15.25
N SER A 60 6.56 14.38 16.54
CA SER A 60 7.14 15.17 17.62
C SER A 60 8.66 15.07 17.68
N GLU A 61 9.23 13.94 17.25
CA GLU A 61 10.68 13.72 17.17
C GLU A 61 11.35 14.62 16.12
N TYR A 62 10.56 15.13 15.17
CA TYR A 62 11.02 15.98 14.07
C TYR A 62 10.54 17.43 14.20
N ALA A 63 9.96 17.81 15.35
CA ALA A 63 9.30 19.11 15.57
C ALA A 63 8.21 19.43 14.54
N GLN A 64 7.64 18.41 13.91
CA GLN A 64 6.60 18.50 12.88
C GLN A 64 5.23 18.13 13.45
N THR A 65 4.19 18.37 12.65
CA THR A 65 2.82 17.98 12.96
C THR A 65 2.34 16.91 11.98
N CYS A 66 1.62 15.91 12.48
CA CYS A 66 0.95 14.96 11.61
C CYS A 66 -0.15 15.66 10.81
N ARG A 67 -0.10 15.51 9.48
CA ARG A 67 -1.09 16.08 8.57
C ARG A 67 -1.64 15.00 7.65
N GLN A 68 -2.96 14.92 7.59
CA GLN A 68 -3.67 14.02 6.69
C GLN A 68 -4.01 14.74 5.38
N THR A 69 -3.83 14.04 4.27
CA THR A 69 -4.11 14.51 2.91
C THR A 69 -5.02 13.51 2.22
N VAL A 70 -5.94 14.03 1.42
CA VAL A 70 -6.85 13.24 0.59
C VAL A 70 -6.52 13.52 -0.87
N THR A 71 -6.34 12.48 -1.67
CA THR A 71 -6.12 12.62 -3.11
C THR A 71 -7.12 11.79 -3.88
N HIS A 72 -7.79 12.40 -4.85
CA HIS A 72 -8.73 11.73 -5.75
C HIS A 72 -8.08 11.52 -7.10
N ARG A 73 -7.86 10.27 -7.51
CA ARG A 73 -7.22 9.94 -8.79
C ARG A 73 -7.69 8.59 -9.31
N HIS A 74 -7.92 8.48 -10.62
CA HIS A 74 -8.29 7.21 -11.29
C HIS A 74 -9.46 6.47 -10.63
N ASN A 75 -10.53 7.19 -10.27
CA ASN A 75 -11.70 6.66 -9.55
C ASN A 75 -11.39 6.09 -8.14
N ARG A 76 -10.29 6.54 -7.53
CA ARG A 76 -9.89 6.18 -6.18
C ARG A 76 -9.72 7.40 -5.31
N THR A 77 -10.10 7.28 -4.05
CA THR A 77 -9.80 8.24 -3.00
C THR A 77 -8.74 7.63 -2.09
N LEU A 78 -7.57 8.26 -2.04
CA LEU A 78 -6.45 7.83 -1.23
C LEU A 78 -6.37 8.74 0.00
N TYR A 79 -6.40 8.13 1.18
CA TYR A 79 -6.12 8.79 2.45
C TYR A 79 -4.70 8.45 2.89
N PHE A 80 -3.86 9.46 3.06
CA PHE A 80 -2.52 9.29 3.62
C PHE A 80 -2.20 10.40 4.62
N ALA A 81 -1.42 10.05 5.63
CA ALA A 81 -0.88 10.95 6.63
C ALA A 81 0.66 10.98 6.55
N ALA A 82 1.23 12.16 6.82
CA ALA A 82 2.67 12.40 6.86
C ALA A 82 3.01 13.45 7.92
N CYS A 83 4.28 13.49 8.36
CA CYS A 83 4.79 14.59 9.15
C CYS A 83 5.10 15.78 8.23
N SER A 84 4.63 16.96 8.62
CA SER A 84 4.79 18.20 7.86
C SER A 84 5.09 19.34 8.82
N ASP A 85 5.82 20.34 8.32
CA ASP A 85 6.05 21.57 9.07
C ASP A 85 4.71 22.24 9.41
N LYS A 86 4.71 22.98 10.53
CA LYS A 86 3.52 23.66 11.06
C LYS A 86 3.02 24.77 10.15
#